data_AF-A0A7C1TJB5-F1
#
_entry.id   AF-A0A7C1TJB5-F1
#
_cell.length_a   1.000
_cell.length_b   1.000
_cell.length_c   1.000
_cell.angle_alpha   90.00
_cell.angle_beta   90.00
_cell.angle_gamma   90.00
#
_symmetry.space_group_name_H-M   'P 1'
#
loop_
_entity.id
_entity.type
_entity.pdbx_description
1 polymer ?
#
loop_
_entity_poly.entity_id
_entity_poly.type
_entity_poly.pdbx_seq_one_letter_code
_entity_poly.pdbx_strand_id
1 'polypeptide(L)'
;MSRSDRHASRDGDLIAAVDLGSNSFHLIIARITAHGFAVVDRERDMVRLAAGLNDNGELSAEVETRALACLERFGHLLAELPPENVRVLGTNTLRRLQNRSAFIEQAEQRLNHVVEIISGIEEARLIYAGVAHDLSDEGRQRLVIDIGGGSTECIIGRGRTPLELESLAMGCVSHTQRYFGDGKLGKKAMRRARIAAAREIEPLVEHYGEIGWQRAIGASGTVRAIGRVLAVEDGRAGRIHRDGLEALFERLAACRSLDAIRLKGLSDARRPVFAGGVAILKALFDEFGIDEMEVSDGALREGALYDLLGRRQQADVREATVAAMAARYGVDMAQAERVQSTLDELFRQGAADWSLDQGDNRKLLSWAAHLHEIGLDIAHAQYHRHGAYILNYADMPGFSRQEQRVLALLVRTQRRKFPRDEIADFHRDDQLLLQRMGILLRLAVLLHRGRRAEALPAFSLAVMKKGLVLKFPSGWLEANPLTAADLAQEQAYLAATSFELRFA
;
A
#
# COMPACT_ATOMS: atom_id res chain seq x y z
N MET A 1 20.53 -26.24 12.60
CA MET A 1 19.86 -25.26 11.72
C MET A 1 18.44 -25.09 12.25
N SER A 2 18.13 -23.90 12.76
CA SER A 2 16.85 -23.55 13.38
C SER A 2 15.72 -23.61 12.36
N ARG A 3 14.49 -23.95 12.79
CA ARG A 3 13.28 -23.95 11.94
C ARG A 3 12.95 -22.57 11.34
N SER A 4 13.60 -21.49 11.78
CA SER A 4 13.41 -20.11 11.30
C SER A 4 14.00 -19.79 9.91
N ASP A 5 14.91 -20.61 9.36
CA ASP A 5 15.63 -20.28 8.10
C ASP A 5 14.99 -20.83 6.81
N ARG A 6 13.74 -21.32 6.85
CA ARG A 6 13.07 -21.93 5.68
C ARG A 6 12.20 -20.99 4.84
N HIS A 7 12.14 -19.69 5.15
CA HIS A 7 11.17 -18.78 4.51
C HIS A 7 11.80 -17.67 3.65
N ALA A 8 13.12 -17.68 3.47
CA ALA A 8 13.74 -16.83 2.46
C ALA A 8 13.64 -17.55 1.10
N SER A 9 12.87 -16.98 0.16
CA SER A 9 12.83 -17.53 -1.19
C SER A 9 14.20 -17.54 -1.84
N ARG A 10 14.50 -18.66 -2.49
CA ARG A 10 15.80 -18.93 -3.10
C ARG A 10 15.74 -18.67 -4.59
N ASP A 11 16.93 -18.58 -5.19
CA ASP A 11 17.07 -18.59 -6.64
C ASP A 11 16.28 -19.78 -7.22
N GLY A 12 15.39 -19.51 -8.17
CA GLY A 12 14.47 -20.50 -8.74
C GLY A 12 13.06 -20.55 -8.15
N ASP A 13 12.77 -19.89 -7.03
CA ASP A 13 11.41 -19.84 -6.46
C ASP A 13 10.44 -19.02 -7.33
N LEU A 14 9.16 -19.37 -7.28
CA LEU A 14 8.10 -18.60 -7.92
C LEU A 14 7.54 -17.53 -6.99
N ILE A 15 7.38 -16.33 -7.52
CA ILE A 15 6.71 -15.20 -6.89
C ILE A 15 5.61 -14.69 -7.81
N ALA A 16 4.57 -14.09 -7.22
CA ALA A 16 3.48 -13.53 -7.99
C ALA A 16 3.01 -12.17 -7.47
N ALA A 17 2.53 -11.36 -8.40
CA ALA A 17 1.83 -10.12 -8.09
C ALA A 17 0.49 -10.09 -8.82
N VAL A 18 -0.56 -9.77 -8.07
CA VAL A 18 -1.90 -9.54 -8.58
C VAL A 18 -2.25 -8.07 -8.37
N ASP A 19 -2.75 -7.42 -9.40
CA ASP A 19 -3.23 -6.03 -9.38
C ASP A 19 -4.73 -6.03 -9.68
N LEU A 20 -5.52 -5.67 -8.66
CA LEU A 20 -6.98 -5.54 -8.70
C LEU A 20 -7.37 -4.11 -9.09
N GLY A 21 -6.99 -3.74 -10.31
CA GLY A 21 -7.18 -2.41 -10.86
C GLY A 21 -8.62 -2.04 -11.22
N SER A 22 -8.87 -0.74 -11.38
CA SER A 22 -10.19 -0.18 -11.74
C SER A 22 -10.75 -0.67 -13.08
N ASN A 23 -9.89 -0.93 -14.06
CA ASN A 23 -10.31 -1.30 -15.43
C ASN A 23 -10.08 -2.78 -15.75
N SER A 24 -8.99 -3.35 -15.24
CA SER A 24 -8.60 -4.72 -15.51
C SER A 24 -7.88 -5.30 -14.30
N PHE A 25 -8.06 -6.61 -14.09
CA PHE A 25 -7.27 -7.38 -13.14
C PHE A 25 -6.13 -8.04 -13.87
N HIS A 26 -4.98 -8.11 -13.22
CA HIS A 26 -3.76 -8.62 -13.80
C HIS A 26 -3.04 -9.52 -12.82
N LEU A 27 -2.50 -10.62 -13.31
CA LEU A 27 -1.63 -11.53 -12.58
C LEU A 27 -0.32 -11.65 -13.35
N ILE A 28 0.79 -11.56 -12.64
CA ILE A 28 2.11 -11.91 -13.14
C ILE A 28 2.74 -12.93 -12.21
N ILE A 29 3.24 -14.02 -12.78
CA ILE A 29 4.04 -15.03 -12.07
C ILE A 29 5.44 -14.97 -12.64
N ALA A 30 6.44 -14.89 -11.75
CA ALA A 30 7.83 -14.79 -12.13
C ALA A 30 8.69 -15.73 -11.29
N ARG A 31 9.80 -16.16 -11.86
CA ARG A 31 10.83 -16.94 -11.18
C ARG A 31 11.95 -16.03 -10.73
N ILE A 32 12.37 -16.13 -9.47
CA ILE A 32 13.52 -15.40 -8.95
C ILE A 32 14.78 -15.86 -9.69
N THR A 33 15.60 -14.90 -10.10
CA THR A 33 16.92 -15.13 -10.70
C THR A 33 17.99 -14.33 -9.96
N ALA A 34 19.27 -14.64 -10.19
CA ALA A 34 20.39 -13.89 -9.62
C ALA A 34 20.38 -12.37 -9.93
N HIS A 35 19.68 -11.95 -10.99
CA HIS A 35 19.62 -10.55 -11.44
C HIS A 35 18.24 -9.90 -11.27
N GLY A 36 17.29 -10.57 -10.61
CA GLY A 36 15.93 -10.08 -10.43
C GLY A 36 14.93 -11.21 -10.59
N PHE A 37 14.14 -11.18 -11.66
CA PHE A 37 13.18 -12.23 -11.96
C PHE A 37 12.97 -12.42 -13.46
N ALA A 38 12.53 -13.61 -13.85
CA ALA A 38 12.09 -13.94 -15.19
C ALA A 38 10.60 -14.25 -15.18
N VAL A 39 9.83 -13.57 -16.03
CA VAL A 39 8.38 -13.80 -16.13
C VAL A 39 8.10 -15.20 -16.65
N VAL A 40 7.29 -15.96 -15.91
CA VAL A 40 6.84 -17.31 -16.25
C VAL A 40 5.47 -17.27 -16.90
N ASP A 41 4.56 -16.48 -16.33
CA ASP A 41 3.18 -16.40 -16.80
C ASP A 41 2.57 -15.01 -16.58
N ARG A 42 1.60 -14.65 -17.41
CA ARG A 42 0.85 -13.39 -17.33
C ARG A 42 -0.60 -13.63 -17.71
N GLU A 43 -1.49 -13.26 -16.81
CA GLU A 43 -2.93 -13.31 -17.04
C GLU A 43 -3.56 -11.93 -16.88
N ARG A 44 -4.60 -11.67 -17.67
CA ARG A 44 -5.31 -10.38 -17.63
C ARG A 44 -6.78 -10.55 -17.98
N ASP A 45 -7.64 -9.97 -17.15
CA ASP A 45 -9.07 -9.89 -17.43
C ASP A 45 -9.59 -8.43 -17.36
N MET A 46 -10.50 -8.09 -18.28
CA MET A 46 -11.13 -6.76 -18.37
C MET A 46 -12.37 -6.70 -17.47
N VAL A 47 -12.15 -6.76 -16.15
CA VAL A 47 -13.22 -6.76 -15.14
C VAL A 47 -14.02 -5.45 -15.14
N ARG A 48 -13.37 -4.31 -15.42
CA ARG A 48 -13.98 -2.96 -15.40
C ARG A 48 -14.69 -2.65 -14.09
N LEU A 49 -14.02 -2.92 -12.97
CA LEU A 49 -14.56 -2.75 -11.61
C LEU A 49 -15.12 -1.35 -11.38
N ALA A 50 -14.42 -0.30 -11.81
CA ALA A 50 -14.86 1.09 -11.67
C ALA A 50 -16.15 1.40 -12.45
N ALA A 51 -16.41 0.68 -13.54
CA ALA A 51 -17.62 0.89 -14.33
C ALA A 51 -18.89 0.41 -13.62
N GLY A 52 -18.76 -0.55 -12.71
CA GLY A 52 -19.85 -1.06 -11.89
C GLY A 52 -20.05 -0.31 -10.58
N LEU A 53 -19.18 0.65 -10.25
CA LEU A 53 -19.25 1.40 -9.00
C LEU A 53 -20.11 2.67 -9.20
N ASN A 54 -21.15 2.82 -8.41
CA ASN A 54 -21.97 4.04 -8.42
C ASN A 54 -21.40 5.14 -7.49
N ASP A 55 -22.06 6.30 -7.45
CA ASP A 55 -21.63 7.44 -6.62
C ASP A 55 -21.69 7.16 -5.10
N ASN A 56 -22.51 6.19 -4.67
CA ASN A 56 -22.59 5.74 -3.28
C ASN A 56 -21.48 4.74 -2.92
N GLY A 57 -20.65 4.33 -3.88
CA GLY A 57 -19.62 3.31 -3.67
C GLY A 57 -20.17 1.88 -3.65
N GLU A 58 -21.36 1.64 -4.21
CA GLU A 58 -21.94 0.32 -4.34
C GLU A 58 -21.54 -0.31 -5.68
N LEU A 59 -21.16 -1.58 -5.66
CA LEU A 59 -20.75 -2.33 -6.85
C LEU A 59 -21.95 -3.08 -7.43
N SER A 60 -22.13 -3.04 -8.74
CA SER A 60 -23.20 -3.81 -9.40
C SER A 60 -22.92 -5.32 -9.32
N ALA A 61 -23.99 -6.10 -9.11
CA ALA A 61 -23.89 -7.56 -8.97
C ALA A 61 -23.26 -8.26 -10.20
N GLU A 62 -23.49 -7.73 -11.42
CA GLU A 62 -22.87 -8.24 -12.64
C GLU A 62 -21.34 -8.10 -12.59
N VAL A 63 -20.84 -6.92 -12.17
CA VAL A 63 -19.41 -6.63 -12.11
C VAL A 63 -18.76 -7.37 -10.96
N GLU A 64 -19.44 -7.49 -9.81
CA GLU A 64 -19.01 -8.32 -8.68
C GLU A 64 -18.85 -9.79 -9.09
N THR A 65 -19.83 -10.37 -9.77
CA THR A 65 -19.79 -11.76 -10.25
C THR A 65 -18.61 -11.97 -11.20
N ARG A 66 -18.39 -11.05 -12.15
CA ARG A 66 -17.26 -11.11 -13.08
C ARG A 66 -15.92 -10.98 -12.35
N ALA A 67 -15.83 -10.08 -11.37
CA ALA A 67 -14.62 -9.90 -10.57
C ALA A 67 -14.28 -11.18 -9.79
N LEU A 68 -15.25 -11.74 -9.05
CA LEU A 68 -15.07 -12.96 -8.27
C LEU A 68 -14.70 -14.17 -9.14
N ALA A 69 -15.31 -14.31 -10.31
CA ALA A 69 -14.95 -15.36 -11.27
C ALA A 69 -13.52 -15.20 -11.81
N CYS A 70 -13.03 -13.96 -11.99
CA CYS A 70 -11.63 -13.72 -12.33
C CYS A 70 -10.69 -14.12 -11.20
N LEU A 71 -11.04 -13.79 -9.96
CA LEU A 71 -10.24 -14.10 -8.78
C LEU A 71 -10.14 -15.60 -8.52
N GLU A 72 -11.21 -16.36 -8.78
CA GLU A 72 -11.20 -17.82 -8.69
C GLU A 72 -10.21 -18.45 -9.69
N ARG A 73 -10.15 -17.94 -10.93
CA ARG A 73 -9.16 -18.39 -11.91
C ARG A 73 -7.73 -18.04 -11.49
N PHE A 74 -7.52 -16.85 -10.93
CA PHE A 74 -6.21 -16.48 -10.38
C PHE A 74 -5.83 -17.36 -9.18
N GLY A 75 -6.79 -17.69 -8.30
CA GLY A 75 -6.59 -18.60 -7.17
C GLY A 75 -6.08 -19.97 -7.62
N HIS A 76 -6.61 -20.55 -8.70
CA HIS A 76 -6.09 -21.80 -9.25
C HIS A 76 -4.62 -21.70 -9.69
N LEU A 77 -4.21 -20.57 -10.29
CA LEU A 77 -2.82 -20.35 -10.71
C LEU A 77 -1.87 -20.08 -9.53
N LEU A 78 -2.41 -19.58 -8.42
CA LEU A 78 -1.67 -19.23 -7.20
C LEU A 78 -1.68 -20.33 -6.14
N ALA A 79 -2.40 -21.43 -6.37
CA ALA A 79 -2.68 -22.44 -5.34
C ALA A 79 -1.43 -23.09 -4.74
N GLU A 80 -0.36 -23.24 -5.54
CA GLU A 80 0.90 -23.86 -5.09
C GLU A 80 1.92 -22.83 -4.58
N LEU A 81 1.65 -21.53 -4.69
CA LEU A 81 2.57 -20.51 -4.19
C LEU A 81 2.27 -20.24 -2.71
N PRO A 82 3.30 -20.20 -1.85
CA PRO A 82 3.09 -19.89 -0.45
C PRO A 82 2.69 -18.41 -0.28
N PRO A 83 1.88 -18.05 0.74
CA PRO A 83 1.36 -16.69 0.91
C PRO A 83 2.43 -15.61 0.90
N GLU A 84 3.61 -15.88 1.48
CA GLU A 84 4.70 -14.93 1.50
C GLU A 84 5.25 -14.60 0.10
N ASN A 85 5.02 -15.45 -0.91
CA ASN A 85 5.49 -15.28 -2.30
C ASN A 85 4.48 -14.56 -3.19
N VAL A 86 3.31 -14.19 -2.67
CA VAL A 86 2.23 -13.59 -3.45
C VAL A 86 1.85 -12.25 -2.85
N ARG A 87 1.81 -11.20 -3.66
CA ARG A 87 1.19 -9.93 -3.29
C ARG A 87 -0.05 -9.68 -4.12
N VAL A 88 -1.19 -9.50 -3.48
CA VAL A 88 -2.44 -9.10 -4.14
C VAL A 88 -2.77 -7.67 -3.75
N LEU A 89 -2.77 -6.76 -4.71
CA LEU A 89 -2.91 -5.33 -4.49
C LEU A 89 -4.29 -4.83 -4.94
N GLY A 90 -5.00 -4.16 -4.05
CA GLY A 90 -6.23 -3.44 -4.34
C GLY A 90 -6.01 -1.93 -4.43
N THR A 91 -6.42 -1.33 -5.55
CA THR A 91 -6.16 0.10 -5.84
C THR A 91 -7.43 0.95 -5.71
N ASN A 92 -7.54 2.04 -6.49
CA ASN A 92 -8.54 3.10 -6.35
C ASN A 92 -9.98 2.62 -6.15
N THR A 93 -10.45 1.66 -6.96
CA THR A 93 -11.85 1.24 -6.89
C THR A 93 -12.17 0.50 -5.60
N LEU A 94 -11.26 -0.35 -5.12
CA LEU A 94 -11.43 -1.03 -3.83
C LEU A 94 -11.32 -0.06 -2.65
N ARG A 95 -10.55 1.04 -2.79
CA ARG A 95 -10.53 2.13 -1.78
C ARG A 95 -11.91 2.79 -1.61
N ARG A 96 -12.69 2.91 -2.70
CA ARG A 96 -13.98 3.62 -2.75
C ARG A 96 -15.22 2.74 -2.46
N LEU A 97 -15.04 1.43 -2.39
CA LEU A 97 -16.14 0.48 -2.18
C LEU A 97 -16.74 0.64 -0.77
N GLN A 98 -18.07 0.78 -0.67
CA GLN A 98 -18.77 0.94 0.60
C GLN A 98 -18.77 -0.37 1.42
N ASN A 99 -19.24 -1.47 0.82
CA ASN A 99 -19.28 -2.80 1.44
C ASN A 99 -17.98 -3.58 1.22
N ARG A 100 -16.86 -2.89 1.41
CA ARG A 100 -15.53 -3.40 1.08
C ARG A 100 -15.19 -4.70 1.79
N SER A 101 -15.50 -4.81 3.08
CA SER A 101 -15.16 -5.97 3.91
C SER A 101 -15.73 -7.26 3.33
N ALA A 102 -17.01 -7.24 2.92
CA ALA A 102 -17.69 -8.41 2.37
C ALA A 102 -17.16 -8.84 1.00
N PHE A 103 -16.79 -7.87 0.15
CA PHE A 103 -16.15 -8.19 -1.13
C PHE A 103 -14.74 -8.76 -0.93
N ILE A 104 -13.95 -8.17 -0.04
CA ILE A 104 -12.58 -8.61 0.24
C ILE A 104 -12.58 -10.02 0.84
N GLU A 105 -13.45 -10.33 1.80
CA GLU A 105 -13.57 -11.68 2.37
C GLU A 105 -13.87 -12.73 1.27
N GLN A 106 -14.80 -12.43 0.37
CA GLN A 106 -15.11 -13.29 -0.77
C GLN A 106 -13.97 -13.41 -1.80
N ALA A 107 -13.21 -12.33 -1.98
CA ALA A 107 -12.05 -12.29 -2.86
C ALA A 107 -10.90 -13.16 -2.32
N GLU A 108 -10.59 -13.00 -1.04
CA GLU A 108 -9.54 -13.75 -0.34
C GLU A 108 -9.85 -15.25 -0.29
N GLN A 109 -11.11 -15.63 -0.07
CA GLN A 109 -11.55 -17.03 -0.14
C GLN A 109 -11.31 -17.68 -1.51
N ARG A 110 -11.47 -16.92 -2.60
CA ARG A 110 -11.30 -17.42 -3.98
C ARG A 110 -9.85 -17.39 -4.42
N LEU A 111 -9.07 -16.41 -3.97
CA LEU A 111 -7.65 -16.31 -4.24
C LEU A 111 -6.82 -17.27 -3.39
N ASN A 112 -7.30 -17.61 -2.19
CA ASN A 112 -6.52 -18.22 -1.11
C ASN A 112 -5.30 -17.37 -0.69
N HIS A 113 -5.39 -16.05 -0.86
CA HIS A 113 -4.36 -15.06 -0.54
C HIS A 113 -5.01 -13.75 -0.06
N VAL A 114 -4.34 -13.04 0.84
CA VAL A 114 -4.81 -11.77 1.42
C VAL A 114 -4.77 -10.65 0.37
N VAL A 115 -5.82 -9.82 0.34
CA VAL A 115 -5.91 -8.65 -0.54
C VAL A 115 -5.47 -7.39 0.21
N GLU A 116 -4.32 -6.85 -0.17
CA GLU A 116 -3.73 -5.64 0.41
C GLU A 116 -4.24 -4.39 -0.33
N ILE A 117 -5.02 -3.56 0.36
CA ILE A 117 -5.48 -2.29 -0.22
C ILE A 117 -4.40 -1.26 0.01
N ILE A 118 -3.88 -0.68 -1.07
CA ILE A 118 -2.79 0.30 -1.00
C ILE A 118 -3.32 1.73 -1.16
N SER A 119 -2.65 2.70 -0.52
CA SER A 119 -2.92 4.13 -0.75
C SER A 119 -2.49 4.54 -2.17
N GLY A 120 -2.93 5.72 -2.63
CA GLY A 120 -2.46 6.26 -3.92
C GLY A 120 -0.95 6.53 -3.90
N ILE A 121 -0.40 6.98 -2.78
CA ILE A 121 1.05 7.20 -2.61
C ILE A 121 1.83 5.88 -2.69
N GLU A 122 1.32 4.82 -2.07
CA GLU A 122 1.97 3.50 -2.15
C GLU A 122 1.88 2.90 -3.56
N GLU A 123 0.75 3.10 -4.25
CA GLU A 123 0.58 2.76 -5.66
C GLU A 123 1.60 3.49 -6.54
N ALA A 124 1.76 4.81 -6.35
CA ALA A 124 2.74 5.64 -7.05
C ALA A 124 4.19 5.15 -6.80
N ARG A 125 4.54 4.79 -5.56
CA ARG A 125 5.86 4.28 -5.21
C ARG A 125 6.16 2.96 -5.90
N LEU A 126 5.20 2.03 -5.89
CA LEU A 126 5.36 0.73 -6.54
C LEU A 126 5.46 0.89 -8.07
N ILE A 127 4.64 1.75 -8.67
CA ILE A 127 4.76 2.11 -10.10
C ILE A 127 6.17 2.62 -10.40
N TYR A 128 6.70 3.54 -9.59
CA TYR A 128 8.06 4.05 -9.75
C TYR A 128 9.11 2.95 -9.62
N ALA A 129 8.97 2.04 -8.64
CA ALA A 129 9.87 0.90 -8.49
C ALA A 129 9.88 -0.02 -9.72
N GLY A 130 8.71 -0.24 -10.34
CA GLY A 130 8.58 -1.02 -11.57
C GLY A 130 9.20 -0.34 -12.79
N VAL A 131 9.03 0.98 -12.91
CA VAL A 131 9.61 1.77 -14.02
C VAL A 131 11.12 1.97 -13.83
N ALA A 132 11.58 2.19 -12.60
CA ALA A 132 12.96 2.55 -12.32
C ALA A 132 13.95 1.39 -12.48
N HIS A 133 13.49 0.13 -12.42
CA HIS A 133 14.35 -1.03 -12.54
C HIS A 133 14.82 -1.30 -13.98
N ASP A 134 14.02 -0.91 -14.98
CA ASP A 134 14.31 -1.15 -16.40
C ASP A 134 15.17 -0.06 -17.04
N LEU A 135 15.54 0.98 -16.29
CA LEU A 135 16.17 2.18 -16.83
C LEU A 135 17.61 2.34 -16.31
N SER A 136 18.55 2.62 -17.22
CA SER A 136 19.94 2.91 -16.88
C SER A 136 20.05 4.05 -15.87
N ASP A 137 20.87 3.85 -14.84
CA ASP A 137 21.07 4.79 -13.74
C ASP A 137 22.06 5.89 -14.12
N GLU A 138 21.66 6.77 -15.04
CA GLU A 138 22.46 7.96 -15.36
C GLU A 138 22.30 9.08 -14.31
N GLY A 139 21.72 8.80 -13.13
CA GLY A 139 21.50 9.79 -12.07
C GLY A 139 20.55 10.94 -12.44
N ARG A 140 19.86 10.87 -13.59
CA ARG A 140 18.92 11.89 -14.06
C ARG A 140 17.58 11.78 -13.34
N GLN A 141 16.98 12.93 -13.03
CA GLN A 141 15.61 13.04 -12.57
C GLN A 141 14.64 12.72 -13.70
N ARG A 142 13.60 11.99 -13.36
CA ARG A 142 12.55 11.57 -14.28
C ARG A 142 11.17 11.83 -13.68
N LEU A 143 10.27 12.31 -14.51
CA LEU A 143 8.84 12.33 -14.23
C LEU A 143 8.24 11.02 -14.74
N VAL A 144 7.59 10.27 -13.87
CA VAL A 144 6.83 9.07 -14.20
C VAL A 144 5.35 9.38 -14.04
N ILE A 145 4.57 9.12 -15.08
CA ILE A 145 3.12 9.30 -15.12
C ILE A 145 2.46 7.95 -15.36
N ASP A 146 1.50 7.56 -14.54
CA ASP A 146 0.64 6.40 -14.78
C ASP A 146 -0.82 6.85 -14.83
N ILE A 147 -1.52 6.56 -15.94
CA ILE A 147 -2.94 6.87 -16.07
C ILE A 147 -3.73 5.56 -15.97
N GLY A 148 -4.17 5.28 -14.75
CA GLY A 148 -5.03 4.17 -14.39
C GLY A 148 -6.48 4.37 -14.81
N GLY A 149 -7.36 3.49 -14.31
CA GLY A 149 -8.80 3.59 -14.58
C GLY A 149 -9.52 4.61 -13.69
N GLY A 150 -9.12 4.73 -12.42
CA GLY A 150 -9.75 5.60 -11.43
C GLY A 150 -8.85 6.71 -10.87
N SER A 151 -7.53 6.56 -10.96
CA SER A 151 -6.52 7.53 -10.52
C SER A 151 -5.40 7.69 -11.55
N THR A 152 -4.60 8.73 -11.35
CA THR A 152 -3.39 9.04 -12.12
C THR A 152 -2.27 9.36 -11.16
N GLU A 153 -1.17 8.61 -11.24
CA GLU A 153 -0.01 8.81 -10.39
C GLU A 153 1.04 9.66 -11.10
N CYS A 154 1.60 10.65 -10.38
CA CYS A 154 2.65 11.55 -10.86
C CYS A 154 3.84 11.46 -9.91
N ILE A 155 4.98 10.96 -10.39
CA ILE A 155 6.16 10.70 -9.55
C ILE A 155 7.37 11.43 -10.13
N ILE A 156 8.10 12.19 -9.31
CA ILE A 156 9.47 12.59 -9.66
C ILE A 156 10.42 11.71 -8.87
N GLY A 157 11.44 11.16 -9.54
CA GLY A 157 12.46 10.38 -8.86
C GLY A 157 13.83 10.44 -9.53
N ARG A 158 14.84 9.99 -8.80
CA ARG A 158 16.23 9.89 -9.27
C ARG A 158 16.79 8.51 -8.93
N GLY A 159 17.36 7.85 -9.94
CA GLY A 159 17.78 6.44 -9.80
C GLY A 159 16.61 5.57 -9.32
N ARG A 160 16.81 4.83 -8.24
CA ARG A 160 15.78 3.98 -7.60
C ARG A 160 14.99 4.69 -6.49
N THR A 161 15.28 5.95 -6.21
CA THR A 161 14.68 6.70 -5.11
C THR A 161 13.62 7.66 -5.63
N PRO A 162 12.34 7.52 -5.23
CA PRO A 162 11.34 8.55 -5.48
C PRO A 162 11.66 9.80 -4.63
N LEU A 163 11.41 10.97 -5.20
CA LEU A 163 11.56 12.27 -4.55
C LEU A 163 10.18 12.85 -4.21
N GLU A 164 9.26 12.80 -5.16
CA GLU A 164 7.86 13.23 -4.99
C GLU A 164 6.91 12.16 -5.47
N LEU A 165 5.84 11.95 -4.72
CA LEU A 165 4.82 10.95 -5.00
C LEU A 165 3.45 11.61 -4.88
N GLU A 166 2.68 11.60 -5.95
CA GLU A 166 1.31 12.10 -5.94
C GLU A 166 0.36 11.14 -6.66
N SER A 167 -0.89 11.08 -6.20
CA SER A 167 -1.96 10.30 -6.81
C SER A 167 -3.23 11.13 -6.91
N LEU A 168 -3.60 11.48 -8.13
CA LEU A 168 -4.73 12.35 -8.47
C LEU A 168 -5.98 11.51 -8.71
N ALA A 169 -7.12 12.00 -8.24
CA ALA A 169 -8.42 11.30 -8.30
C ALA A 169 -9.09 11.38 -9.69
N MET A 170 -8.32 11.13 -10.75
CA MET A 170 -8.77 11.10 -12.14
C MET A 170 -8.16 9.92 -12.89
N GLY A 171 -8.94 9.16 -13.65
CA GLY A 171 -8.45 8.05 -14.46
C GLY A 171 -9.28 7.85 -15.71
N CYS A 172 -8.81 7.06 -16.67
CA CYS A 172 -9.45 6.98 -17.98
C CYS A 172 -10.91 6.48 -17.95
N VAL A 173 -11.29 5.63 -16.99
CA VAL A 173 -12.67 5.14 -16.81
C VAL A 173 -13.53 6.23 -16.18
N SER A 174 -13.15 6.74 -15.01
CA SER A 174 -13.93 7.74 -14.26
C SER A 174 -14.09 9.04 -15.06
N HIS A 175 -13.04 9.46 -15.76
CA HIS A 175 -13.06 10.64 -16.61
C HIS A 175 -13.95 10.46 -17.84
N THR A 176 -13.93 9.26 -18.43
CA THR A 176 -14.84 8.96 -19.55
C THR A 176 -16.29 8.97 -19.08
N GLN A 177 -16.63 8.29 -17.99
CA GLN A 177 -17.99 8.28 -17.47
C GLN A 177 -18.51 9.70 -17.18
N ARG A 178 -17.67 10.54 -16.56
CA ARG A 178 -18.05 11.90 -16.17
C ARG A 178 -18.25 12.85 -17.35
N TYR A 179 -17.41 12.76 -18.39
CA TYR A 179 -17.39 13.76 -19.48
C TYR A 179 -17.93 13.25 -20.81
N PHE A 180 -18.04 11.93 -20.98
CA PHE A 180 -18.48 11.24 -22.19
C PHE A 180 -19.47 10.09 -21.88
N GLY A 181 -20.13 10.12 -20.71
CA GLY A 181 -21.05 9.06 -20.27
C GLY A 181 -22.29 8.86 -21.15
N ASP A 182 -22.70 9.88 -21.91
CA ASP A 182 -23.74 9.78 -22.94
C ASP A 182 -23.22 9.27 -24.29
N GLY A 183 -21.95 8.86 -24.33
CA GLY A 183 -21.25 8.37 -25.52
C GLY A 183 -20.88 9.45 -26.53
N LYS A 184 -21.24 10.73 -26.31
CA LYS A 184 -21.02 11.79 -27.28
C LYS A 184 -19.63 12.39 -27.15
N LEU A 185 -19.04 12.65 -28.31
CA LEU A 185 -17.79 13.38 -28.45
C LEU A 185 -18.01 14.72 -29.16
N GLY A 186 -17.01 15.57 -29.07
CA GLY A 186 -16.99 16.86 -29.75
C GLY A 186 -16.06 17.85 -29.04
N LYS A 187 -15.71 18.93 -29.74
CA LYS A 187 -14.82 20.00 -29.23
C LYS A 187 -15.13 20.47 -27.82
N LYS A 188 -16.42 20.77 -27.53
CA LYS A 188 -16.84 21.22 -26.19
C LYS A 188 -16.63 20.14 -25.12
N ALA A 189 -16.96 18.88 -25.42
CA ALA A 189 -16.83 17.78 -24.46
C ALA A 189 -15.36 17.46 -24.17
N MET A 190 -14.52 17.34 -25.21
CA MET A 190 -13.08 17.11 -25.09
C MET A 190 -12.40 18.24 -24.31
N ARG A 191 -12.72 19.50 -24.63
CA ARG A 191 -12.18 20.66 -23.89
C ARG A 191 -12.57 20.65 -22.41
N ARG A 192 -13.83 20.33 -22.09
CA ARG A 192 -14.28 20.20 -20.68
C ARG A 192 -13.50 19.11 -19.95
N ALA A 193 -13.33 17.94 -20.57
CA ALA A 193 -12.56 16.84 -19.99
C ALA A 193 -11.10 17.25 -19.74
N ARG A 194 -10.45 17.91 -20.71
CA ARG A 194 -9.06 18.40 -20.54
C ARG A 194 -8.95 19.42 -19.41
N ILE A 195 -9.83 20.43 -19.37
CA ILE A 195 -9.82 21.46 -18.32
C ILE A 195 -10.06 20.84 -16.93
N ALA A 196 -10.93 19.84 -16.84
CA ALA A 196 -11.14 19.15 -15.57
C ALA A 196 -9.89 18.43 -15.09
N ALA A 197 -9.16 17.75 -15.99
CA ALA A 197 -7.89 17.13 -15.63
C ALA A 197 -6.84 18.19 -15.24
N ALA A 198 -6.75 19.30 -15.99
CA ALA A 198 -5.84 20.41 -15.66
C ALA A 198 -6.06 20.96 -14.25
N ARG A 199 -7.31 21.10 -13.80
CA ARG A 199 -7.64 21.55 -12.43
C ARG A 199 -7.17 20.61 -11.33
N GLU A 200 -7.10 19.30 -11.60
CA GLU A 200 -6.54 18.33 -10.65
C GLU A 200 -5.01 18.38 -10.63
N ILE A 201 -4.38 18.79 -11.74
CA ILE A 201 -2.92 18.89 -11.90
C ILE A 201 -2.38 20.22 -11.36
N GLU A 202 -3.16 21.30 -11.46
CA GLU A 202 -2.79 22.67 -11.09
C GLU A 202 -2.06 22.79 -9.74
N PRO A 203 -2.48 22.12 -8.64
CA PRO A 203 -1.78 22.21 -7.35
C PRO A 203 -0.33 21.68 -7.37
N LEU A 204 0.03 20.88 -8.38
CA LEU A 204 1.33 20.21 -8.49
C LEU A 204 2.30 21.00 -9.36
N VAL A 205 1.82 21.91 -10.22
CA VAL A 205 2.62 22.48 -11.33
C VAL A 205 3.85 23.25 -10.83
N GLU A 206 3.69 24.10 -9.82
CA GLU A 206 4.79 24.94 -9.31
C GLU A 206 5.86 24.08 -8.63
N HIS A 207 5.46 23.27 -7.63
CA HIS A 207 6.34 22.34 -6.90
C HIS A 207 7.03 21.32 -7.84
N TYR A 208 6.20 20.67 -8.66
CA TYR A 208 6.46 20.25 -10.04
C TYR A 208 7.77 20.72 -10.68
N GLY A 209 7.69 21.96 -11.16
CA GLY A 209 8.69 22.66 -11.95
C GLY A 209 9.91 23.07 -11.16
N GLU A 210 9.79 23.36 -9.86
CA GLU A 210 10.94 23.67 -8.99
C GLU A 210 11.90 22.49 -8.87
N ILE A 211 11.35 21.28 -8.75
CA ILE A 211 12.15 20.05 -8.66
C ILE A 211 12.70 19.67 -10.03
N GLY A 212 11.84 19.74 -11.06
CA GLY A 212 12.18 19.48 -12.45
C GLY A 212 12.54 18.03 -12.78
N TRP A 213 12.67 17.76 -14.08
CA TRP A 213 13.09 16.46 -14.60
C TRP A 213 13.78 16.62 -15.96
N GLN A 214 14.55 15.61 -16.37
CA GLN A 214 15.19 15.57 -17.69
C GLN A 214 14.47 14.63 -18.66
N ARG A 215 13.63 13.72 -18.15
CA ARG A 215 12.87 12.75 -18.94
C ARG A 215 11.47 12.60 -18.38
N ALA A 216 10.48 12.49 -19.25
CA ALA A 216 9.12 12.09 -18.89
C ALA A 216 8.87 10.66 -19.39
N ILE A 217 8.25 9.84 -18.55
CA ILE A 217 8.01 8.42 -18.80
C ILE A 217 6.56 8.13 -18.43
N GLY A 218 5.83 7.52 -19.34
CA GLY A 218 4.44 7.14 -19.14
C GLY A 218 4.29 5.63 -19.02
N ALA A 219 3.50 5.19 -18.05
CA ALA A 219 3.21 3.79 -17.76
C ALA A 219 1.73 3.45 -17.98
N SER A 220 1.41 2.16 -17.80
CA SER A 220 0.06 1.60 -17.90
C SER A 220 -0.64 1.63 -19.26
N GLY A 221 -1.84 1.03 -19.29
CA GLY A 221 -2.55 0.70 -20.52
C GLY A 221 -3.02 1.91 -21.33
N THR A 222 -3.24 3.07 -20.69
CA THR A 222 -3.66 4.30 -21.37
C THR A 222 -2.53 4.88 -22.22
N VAL A 223 -1.38 5.14 -21.60
CA VAL A 223 -0.19 5.66 -22.31
C VAL A 223 0.24 4.69 -23.40
N ARG A 224 0.29 3.37 -23.13
CA ARG A 224 0.64 2.37 -24.15
C ARG A 224 -0.33 2.36 -25.33
N ALA A 225 -1.63 2.53 -25.10
CA ALA A 225 -2.61 2.60 -26.18
C ALA A 225 -2.42 3.85 -27.05
N ILE A 226 -2.18 5.00 -26.41
CA ILE A 226 -1.91 6.26 -27.11
C ILE A 226 -0.61 6.15 -27.92
N GLY A 227 0.48 5.68 -27.30
CA GLY A 227 1.76 5.46 -27.96
C GLY A 227 1.67 4.51 -29.16
N ARG A 228 0.91 3.42 -29.06
CA ARG A 228 0.67 2.51 -30.21
C ARG A 228 -0.09 3.17 -31.35
N VAL A 229 -1.13 3.96 -31.04
CA VAL A 229 -1.89 4.69 -32.07
C VAL A 229 -0.99 5.70 -32.78
N LEU A 230 -0.24 6.50 -32.02
CA LEU A 230 0.65 7.51 -32.59
C LEU A 230 1.79 6.89 -33.40
N ALA A 231 2.43 5.84 -32.89
CA ALA A 231 3.52 5.15 -33.61
C ALA A 231 3.09 4.61 -34.98
N VAL A 232 1.83 4.20 -35.14
CA VAL A 232 1.29 3.74 -36.44
C VAL A 232 1.08 4.92 -37.41
N GLU A 233 0.87 6.13 -36.89
CA GLU A 233 0.53 7.32 -37.67
C GLU A 233 1.75 8.17 -38.04
N ASP A 234 2.69 8.35 -37.11
CA ASP A 234 3.87 9.19 -37.30
C ASP A 234 5.18 8.40 -37.45
N GLY A 235 5.16 7.08 -37.23
CA GLY A 235 6.33 6.19 -37.32
C GLY A 235 7.29 6.26 -36.12
N ARG A 236 6.97 7.01 -35.05
CA ARG A 236 7.84 7.26 -33.89
C ARG A 236 7.51 6.30 -32.75
N ALA A 237 7.89 5.03 -32.91
CA ALA A 237 7.63 4.01 -31.91
C ALA A 237 8.34 4.28 -30.57
N GLY A 238 7.65 3.98 -29.46
CA GLY A 238 8.21 4.05 -28.10
C GLY A 238 8.17 5.43 -27.44
N ARG A 239 7.77 6.49 -28.16
CA ARG A 239 7.67 7.86 -27.64
C ARG A 239 6.35 8.51 -28.03
N ILE A 240 5.87 9.42 -27.21
CA ILE A 240 4.71 10.28 -27.45
C ILE A 240 5.22 11.71 -27.52
N HIS A 241 5.02 12.36 -28.66
CA HIS A 241 5.40 13.75 -28.87
C HIS A 241 4.19 14.68 -28.72
N ARG A 242 4.44 15.91 -28.27
CA ARG A 242 3.40 16.94 -28.07
C ARG A 242 2.56 17.17 -29.33
N ASP A 243 3.21 17.28 -30.49
CA ASP A 243 2.56 17.52 -31.79
C ASP A 243 1.59 16.37 -32.18
N GLY A 244 2.04 15.12 -32.03
CA GLY A 244 1.21 13.93 -32.28
C GLY A 244 0.02 13.85 -31.32
N LEU A 245 0.25 14.14 -30.03
CA LEU A 245 -0.82 14.14 -29.03
C LEU A 245 -1.86 15.25 -29.27
N GLU A 246 -1.44 16.44 -29.69
CA GLU A 246 -2.31 17.54 -30.09
C GLU A 246 -3.19 17.14 -31.28
N ALA A 247 -2.58 16.58 -32.34
CA ALA A 247 -3.31 16.10 -33.51
C ALA A 247 -4.33 15.00 -33.16
N LEU A 248 -3.96 14.07 -32.27
CA LEU A 248 -4.86 13.04 -31.77
C LEU A 248 -6.04 13.63 -30.99
N PHE A 249 -5.77 14.60 -30.12
CA PHE A 249 -6.80 15.29 -29.34
C PHE A 249 -7.82 16.00 -30.25
N GLU A 250 -7.35 16.77 -31.23
CA GLU A 250 -8.22 17.48 -32.18
C GLU A 250 -9.04 16.52 -33.05
N ARG A 251 -8.48 15.37 -33.43
CA ARG A 251 -9.22 14.35 -34.17
C ARG A 251 -10.34 13.73 -33.33
N LEU A 252 -10.08 13.41 -32.06
CA LEU A 252 -11.13 12.95 -31.14
C LEU A 252 -12.19 14.03 -30.91
N ALA A 253 -11.80 15.29 -30.89
CA ALA A 253 -12.71 16.43 -30.80
C ALA A 253 -13.58 16.62 -32.06
N ALA A 254 -13.18 16.05 -33.20
CA ALA A 254 -13.97 16.02 -34.44
C ALA A 254 -14.90 14.79 -34.53
N CYS A 255 -14.70 13.75 -33.71
CA CYS A 255 -15.60 12.60 -33.64
C CYS A 255 -16.95 12.98 -32.99
N ARG A 256 -18.04 12.33 -33.41
CA ARG A 256 -19.39 12.54 -32.83
C ARG A 256 -19.69 11.67 -31.62
N SER A 257 -19.08 10.49 -31.53
CA SER A 257 -19.30 9.55 -30.44
C SER A 257 -18.09 8.65 -30.20
N LEU A 258 -18.03 8.03 -29.02
CA LEU A 258 -17.00 7.03 -28.67
C LEU A 258 -17.00 5.85 -29.65
N ASP A 259 -18.18 5.42 -30.10
CA ASP A 259 -18.33 4.34 -31.08
C ASP A 259 -17.91 4.74 -32.49
N ALA A 260 -17.73 6.03 -32.78
CA ALA A 260 -17.20 6.50 -34.05
C ALA A 260 -15.66 6.54 -34.09
N ILE A 261 -14.98 6.30 -32.97
CA ILE A 261 -13.51 6.27 -32.93
C ILE A 261 -13.01 5.09 -33.76
N ARG A 262 -12.29 5.38 -34.85
CA ARG A 262 -11.66 4.40 -35.75
C ARG A 262 -10.19 4.77 -35.92
N LEU A 263 -9.35 4.21 -35.05
CA LEU A 263 -7.91 4.47 -35.02
C LEU A 263 -7.16 3.16 -35.19
N LYS A 264 -6.18 3.13 -36.11
CA LYS A 264 -5.29 1.96 -36.23
C LYS A 264 -4.43 1.86 -34.96
N GLY A 265 -4.24 0.64 -34.47
CA GLY A 265 -3.50 0.40 -33.21
C GLY A 265 -4.33 0.52 -31.93
N LEU A 266 -5.58 1.00 -32.00
CA LEU A 266 -6.52 1.00 -30.88
C LEU A 266 -7.35 -0.28 -30.86
N SER A 267 -7.30 -1.03 -29.76
CA SER A 267 -8.13 -2.22 -29.59
C SER A 267 -9.56 -1.88 -29.17
N ASP A 268 -10.52 -2.71 -29.55
CA ASP A 268 -11.94 -2.55 -29.18
C ASP A 268 -12.15 -2.54 -27.66
N ALA A 269 -11.35 -3.31 -26.91
CA ALA A 269 -11.40 -3.34 -25.46
C ALA A 269 -11.03 -1.99 -24.80
N ARG A 270 -10.21 -1.17 -25.47
CA ARG A 270 -9.73 0.14 -24.98
C ARG A 270 -10.52 1.32 -25.53
N ARG A 271 -11.19 1.17 -26.68
CA ARG A 271 -12.01 2.22 -27.31
C ARG A 271 -12.96 2.94 -26.33
N PRO A 272 -13.70 2.25 -25.44
CA PRO A 272 -14.67 2.91 -24.57
C PRO A 272 -14.06 3.96 -23.62
N VAL A 273 -12.79 3.80 -23.21
CA VAL A 273 -12.14 4.67 -22.21
C VAL A 273 -11.06 5.57 -22.82
N PHE A 274 -10.85 5.48 -24.13
CA PHE A 274 -9.70 6.10 -24.81
C PHE A 274 -9.75 7.62 -24.79
N ALA A 275 -10.93 8.22 -25.03
CA ALA A 275 -11.10 9.68 -25.06
C ALA A 275 -10.81 10.34 -23.70
N GLY A 276 -11.26 9.71 -22.60
CA GLY A 276 -10.94 10.18 -21.25
C GLY A 276 -9.44 10.12 -20.98
N GLY A 277 -8.78 9.03 -21.37
CA GLY A 277 -7.33 8.87 -21.25
C GLY A 277 -6.52 9.91 -22.04
N VAL A 278 -6.91 10.19 -23.29
CA VAL A 278 -6.25 11.23 -24.12
C VAL A 278 -6.45 12.63 -23.52
N ALA A 279 -7.64 12.93 -22.99
CA ALA A 279 -7.89 14.23 -22.36
C ALA A 279 -7.01 14.45 -21.11
N ILE A 280 -6.80 13.40 -20.30
CA ILE A 280 -5.90 13.45 -19.13
C ILE A 280 -4.45 13.63 -19.58
N LEU A 281 -3.98 12.78 -20.51
CA LEU A 281 -2.58 12.86 -20.97
C LEU A 281 -2.28 14.21 -21.62
N LYS A 282 -3.23 14.76 -22.38
CA LYS A 282 -3.10 16.10 -22.97
C LYS A 282 -2.96 17.18 -21.90
N ALA A 283 -3.77 17.13 -20.85
CA ALA A 283 -3.65 18.07 -19.74
C ALA A 283 -2.27 17.95 -19.07
N LEU A 284 -1.78 16.75 -18.80
CA LEU A 284 -0.43 16.55 -18.23
C LEU A 284 0.68 17.12 -19.12
N PHE A 285 0.59 16.93 -20.44
CA PHE A 285 1.55 17.53 -21.38
C PHE A 285 1.52 19.07 -21.39
N ASP A 286 0.33 19.65 -21.24
CA ASP A 286 0.15 21.10 -21.23
C ASP A 286 0.64 21.70 -19.91
N GLU A 287 0.15 21.20 -18.78
CA GLU A 287 0.40 21.78 -17.46
C GLU A 287 1.86 21.58 -17.00
N PHE A 288 2.47 20.43 -17.31
CA PHE A 288 3.88 20.16 -16.96
C PHE A 288 4.87 20.55 -18.06
N GLY A 289 4.42 21.10 -19.20
CA GLY A 289 5.34 21.49 -20.27
C GLY A 289 6.11 20.32 -20.89
N ILE A 290 5.52 19.11 -20.94
CA ILE A 290 6.18 17.92 -21.51
C ILE A 290 6.16 17.97 -23.04
N ASP A 291 7.34 17.97 -23.67
CA ASP A 291 7.45 17.94 -25.13
C ASP A 291 7.48 16.51 -25.69
N GLU A 292 8.08 15.59 -24.94
CA GLU A 292 8.21 14.18 -25.29
C GLU A 292 8.09 13.31 -24.04
N MET A 293 7.40 12.18 -24.18
CA MET A 293 7.27 11.16 -23.15
C MET A 293 7.63 9.78 -23.70
N GLU A 294 8.46 9.04 -22.98
CA GLU A 294 8.78 7.65 -23.29
C GLU A 294 7.72 6.70 -22.74
N VAL A 295 7.46 5.59 -23.44
CA VAL A 295 6.47 4.59 -23.02
C VAL A 295 7.16 3.43 -22.31
N SER A 296 6.81 3.19 -21.05
CA SER A 296 7.37 2.11 -20.23
C SER A 296 6.55 0.82 -20.26
N ASP A 297 7.25 -0.31 -20.25
CA ASP A 297 6.67 -1.65 -20.05
C ASP A 297 6.56 -2.09 -18.59
N GLY A 298 7.29 -1.47 -17.67
CA GLY A 298 7.12 -1.62 -16.23
C GLY A 298 6.00 -0.73 -15.67
N ALA A 299 5.27 -1.21 -14.67
CA ALA A 299 4.25 -0.47 -13.91
C ALA A 299 4.12 -1.04 -12.48
N LEU A 300 2.91 -0.97 -11.90
CA LEU A 300 2.60 -1.42 -10.54
C LEU A 300 3.03 -2.86 -10.22
N ARG A 301 2.82 -3.80 -11.15
CA ARG A 301 3.03 -5.24 -10.89
C ARG A 301 4.50 -5.62 -10.81
N GLU A 302 5.30 -5.11 -11.74
CA GLU A 302 6.75 -5.29 -11.72
C GLU A 302 7.32 -4.65 -10.45
N GLY A 303 6.81 -3.47 -10.08
CA GLY A 303 7.10 -2.83 -8.80
C GLY A 303 6.77 -3.68 -7.59
N ALA A 304 5.60 -4.33 -7.58
CA ALA A 304 5.17 -5.22 -6.51
C ALA A 304 6.08 -6.46 -6.37
N LEU A 305 6.54 -7.04 -7.49
CA LEU A 305 7.52 -8.13 -7.47
C LEU A 305 8.87 -7.67 -6.91
N TYR A 306 9.38 -6.49 -7.34
CA TYR A 306 10.62 -5.93 -6.79
C TYR A 306 10.49 -5.57 -5.31
N ASP A 307 9.34 -5.07 -4.88
CA ASP A 307 9.05 -4.78 -3.48
C ASP A 307 9.02 -6.06 -2.63
N LEU A 308 8.40 -7.13 -3.12
CA LEU A 308 8.38 -8.44 -2.48
C LEU A 308 9.81 -9.00 -2.31
N LEU A 309 10.67 -8.84 -3.33
CA LEU A 309 12.08 -9.19 -3.24
C LEU A 309 12.82 -8.31 -2.20
N GLY A 310 12.53 -7.01 -2.18
CA GLY A 310 13.14 -6.03 -1.26
C GLY A 310 12.80 -6.27 0.20
N ARG A 311 11.54 -6.58 0.54
CA ARG A 311 11.08 -6.89 1.92
C ARG A 311 11.78 -8.10 2.56
N ARG A 312 12.35 -8.97 1.71
CA ARG A 312 13.05 -10.20 2.09
C ARG A 312 14.56 -10.04 2.17
N GLN A 313 15.09 -8.94 1.62
CA GLN A 313 16.49 -8.54 1.72
C GLN A 313 16.64 -7.46 2.81
N GLN A 314 17.86 -6.98 3.07
CA GLN A 314 18.14 -5.93 4.07
C GLN A 314 17.64 -4.52 3.67
N ALA A 315 16.69 -4.41 2.74
CA ALA A 315 16.23 -3.14 2.16
C ALA A 315 14.70 -3.01 2.22
N ASP A 316 14.10 -3.32 3.37
CA ASP A 316 12.66 -3.16 3.61
C ASP A 316 12.32 -1.66 3.75
N VAL A 317 11.60 -1.11 2.77
CA VAL A 317 11.22 0.31 2.73
C VAL A 317 10.42 0.72 3.96
N ARG A 318 9.69 -0.21 4.59
CA ARG A 318 8.90 0.06 5.79
C ARG A 318 9.77 0.48 6.98
N GLU A 319 10.99 -0.05 7.09
CA GLU A 319 11.94 0.34 8.13
C GLU A 319 12.37 1.81 7.96
N ALA A 320 12.67 2.21 6.73
CA ALA A 320 13.00 3.60 6.39
C ALA A 320 11.81 4.54 6.67
N THR A 321 10.59 4.12 6.34
CA THR A 321 9.37 4.88 6.64
C THR A 321 9.18 5.07 8.15
N VAL A 322 9.35 4.02 8.95
CA VAL A 322 9.24 4.09 10.41
C VAL A 322 10.29 5.03 11.00
N ALA A 323 11.54 4.94 10.55
CA ALA A 323 12.60 5.85 10.96
C ALA A 323 12.29 7.31 10.59
N ALA A 324 11.81 7.56 9.37
CA ALA A 324 11.43 8.89 8.90
C ALA A 324 10.27 9.47 9.71
N MET A 325 9.26 8.65 10.06
CA MET A 325 8.17 9.08 10.94
C MET A 325 8.66 9.39 12.34
N ALA A 326 9.48 8.52 12.94
CA ALA A 326 10.04 8.75 14.27
C ALA A 326 10.83 10.07 14.32
N ALA A 327 11.64 10.35 13.29
CA ALA A 327 12.37 11.60 13.17
C ALA A 327 11.45 12.82 12.98
N ARG A 328 10.46 12.72 12.07
CA ARG A 328 9.52 13.81 11.76
C ARG A 328 8.74 14.29 12.98
N TYR A 329 8.32 13.37 13.85
CA TYR A 329 7.51 13.67 15.04
C TYR A 329 8.34 13.71 16.33
N GLY A 330 9.67 13.78 16.23
CA GLY A 330 10.56 13.98 17.39
C GLY A 330 10.46 12.88 18.45
N VAL A 331 10.30 11.62 18.03
CA VAL A 331 10.22 10.49 18.98
C VAL A 331 11.54 10.36 19.75
N ASP A 332 11.44 10.16 21.07
CA ASP A 332 12.58 9.85 21.94
C ASP A 332 13.08 8.43 21.63
N MET A 333 14.08 8.33 20.76
CA MET A 333 14.63 7.05 20.32
C MET A 333 15.26 6.25 21.47
N ALA A 334 15.83 6.90 22.48
CA ALA A 334 16.37 6.20 23.65
C ALA A 334 15.26 5.52 24.47
N GLN A 335 14.09 6.15 24.57
CA GLN A 335 12.92 5.53 25.17
C GLN A 335 12.34 4.41 24.30
N ALA A 336 12.26 4.62 22.98
CA ALA A 336 11.82 3.60 22.04
C ALA A 336 12.70 2.34 22.11
N GLU A 337 14.02 2.49 22.16
CA GLU A 337 14.99 1.38 22.27
C GLU A 337 14.85 0.60 23.60
N ARG A 338 14.59 1.30 24.72
CA ARG A 338 14.30 0.64 26.01
C ARG A 338 13.05 -0.24 25.91
N VAL A 339 11.98 0.29 25.34
CA VAL A 339 10.73 -0.44 25.11
C VAL A 339 10.96 -1.62 24.16
N GLN A 340 11.66 -1.41 23.05
CA GLN A 340 12.02 -2.44 22.07
C GLN A 340 12.79 -3.59 22.73
N SER A 341 13.81 -3.29 23.54
CA SER A 341 14.62 -4.31 24.21
C SER A 341 13.78 -5.20 25.13
N THR A 342 12.84 -4.61 25.87
CA THR A 342 11.93 -5.39 26.74
C THR A 342 10.88 -6.14 25.94
N LEU A 343 10.43 -5.58 24.83
CA LEU A 343 9.50 -6.25 23.92
C LEU A 343 10.14 -7.46 23.24
N ASP A 344 11.40 -7.38 22.81
CA ASP A 344 12.16 -8.51 22.28
C ASP A 344 12.29 -9.63 23.31
N GLU A 345 12.52 -9.28 24.57
CA GLU A 345 12.62 -10.26 25.66
C GLU A 345 11.29 -10.94 25.96
N LEU A 346 10.19 -10.18 26.03
CA LEU A 346 8.84 -10.72 26.18
C LEU A 346 8.45 -11.60 24.98
N PHE A 347 8.76 -11.16 23.76
CA PHE A 347 8.50 -11.91 22.54
C PHE A 347 9.26 -13.24 22.56
N ARG A 348 10.56 -13.22 22.87
CA ARG A 348 11.40 -14.43 22.96
C ARG A 348 10.84 -15.46 23.94
N GLN A 349 10.24 -15.02 25.04
CA GLN A 349 9.70 -15.91 26.08
C GLN A 349 8.28 -16.41 25.81
N GLY A 350 7.44 -15.66 25.09
CA GLY A 350 6.00 -15.96 24.95
C GLY A 350 5.47 -16.14 23.51
N ALA A 351 6.24 -15.79 22.48
CA ALA A 351 5.75 -15.76 21.10
C ALA A 351 5.34 -17.14 20.58
N ALA A 352 6.12 -18.19 20.85
CA ALA A 352 5.83 -19.54 20.39
C ALA A 352 4.50 -20.08 20.94
N ASP A 353 4.27 -19.92 22.24
CA ASP A 353 3.03 -20.35 22.92
C ASP A 353 1.79 -19.60 22.40
N TRP A 354 1.98 -18.40 21.86
CA TRP A 354 0.94 -17.57 21.27
C TRP A 354 0.91 -17.57 19.74
N SER A 355 1.78 -18.35 19.10
CA SER A 355 1.93 -18.40 17.65
C SER A 355 2.22 -17.03 17.01
N LEU A 356 2.94 -16.16 17.73
CA LEU A 356 3.34 -14.84 17.23
C LEU A 356 4.55 -14.89 16.28
N ASP A 357 5.24 -16.03 16.21
CA ASP A 357 6.46 -16.20 15.39
C ASP A 357 6.22 -16.23 13.87
N GLN A 358 4.95 -16.17 13.44
CA GLN A 358 4.57 -16.22 12.04
C GLN A 358 4.53 -14.83 11.40
N GLY A 359 4.84 -14.77 10.10
CA GLY A 359 4.74 -13.55 9.28
C GLY A 359 5.55 -12.38 9.81
N ASP A 360 5.03 -11.17 9.60
CA ASP A 360 5.69 -9.91 9.98
C ASP A 360 5.34 -9.43 11.41
N ASN A 361 4.75 -10.28 12.26
CA ASN A 361 4.29 -9.92 13.60
C ASN A 361 5.38 -9.29 14.47
N ARG A 362 6.58 -9.86 14.45
CA ARG A 362 7.74 -9.30 15.18
C ARG A 362 8.12 -7.92 14.67
N LYS A 363 8.11 -7.71 13.35
CA LYS A 363 8.41 -6.41 12.72
C LYS A 363 7.35 -5.38 13.10
N LEU A 364 6.06 -5.72 13.01
CA LEU A 364 4.95 -4.86 13.41
C LEU A 364 5.04 -4.43 14.88
N LEU A 365 5.35 -5.37 15.78
CA LEU A 365 5.60 -5.06 17.18
C LEU A 365 6.79 -4.12 17.36
N SER A 366 7.86 -4.35 16.61
CA SER A 366 9.05 -3.50 16.68
C SER A 366 8.77 -2.08 16.18
N TRP A 367 8.09 -1.93 15.04
CA TRP A 367 7.68 -0.62 14.54
C TRP A 367 6.70 0.07 15.49
N ALA A 368 5.79 -0.68 16.12
CA ALA A 368 4.88 -0.13 17.12
C ALA A 368 5.66 0.38 18.35
N ALA A 369 6.71 -0.31 18.80
CA ALA A 369 7.59 0.16 19.87
C ALA A 369 8.34 1.45 19.46
N HIS A 370 8.87 1.51 18.23
CA HIS A 370 9.54 2.71 17.73
C HIS A 370 8.60 3.92 17.54
N LEU A 371 7.30 3.69 17.37
CA LEU A 371 6.33 4.76 17.10
C LEU A 371 5.30 4.95 18.23
N HIS A 372 5.45 4.25 19.37
CA HIS A 372 4.45 4.27 20.43
C HIS A 372 4.22 5.69 21.00
N GLU A 373 5.26 6.52 21.02
CA GLU A 373 5.22 7.90 21.50
C GLU A 373 5.02 8.95 20.41
N ILE A 374 4.75 8.57 19.15
CA ILE A 374 4.58 9.50 18.03
C ILE A 374 3.46 10.54 18.27
N GLY A 375 2.45 10.19 19.06
CA GLY A 375 1.36 11.10 19.42
C GLY A 375 1.71 12.19 20.43
N LEU A 376 2.91 12.16 21.04
CA LEU A 376 3.36 13.18 21.99
C LEU A 376 3.57 14.54 21.32
N ASP A 377 3.89 14.56 20.04
CA ASP A 377 4.02 15.78 19.24
C ASP A 377 2.69 16.58 19.16
N ILE A 378 1.55 15.89 19.25
CA ILE A 378 0.22 16.52 19.33
C ILE A 378 -0.10 16.93 20.77
N ALA A 379 -0.09 15.97 21.70
CA ALA A 379 -0.37 16.22 23.11
C ALA A 379 0.04 15.07 24.02
N HIS A 380 0.48 15.40 25.24
CA HIS A 380 0.71 14.40 26.30
C HIS A 380 -0.57 13.69 26.74
N ALA A 381 -1.68 14.41 26.80
CA ALA A 381 -2.98 13.83 27.08
C ALA A 381 -3.39 12.94 25.92
N GLN A 382 -3.83 11.71 26.21
CA GLN A 382 -4.32 10.77 25.20
C GLN A 382 -3.35 10.43 24.06
N TYR A 383 -2.03 10.62 24.19
CA TYR A 383 -1.06 10.39 23.09
C TYR A 383 -1.18 9.06 22.34
N HIS A 384 -1.57 7.96 23.00
CA HIS A 384 -1.90 6.68 22.32
C HIS A 384 -3.00 6.78 21.24
N ARG A 385 -3.99 7.67 21.41
CA ARG A 385 -5.03 7.97 20.41
C ARG A 385 -4.50 8.88 19.32
N HIS A 386 -3.70 9.89 19.68
CA HIS A 386 -3.06 10.78 18.72
C HIS A 386 -2.06 10.02 17.84
N GLY A 387 -1.27 9.11 18.42
CA GLY A 387 -0.36 8.25 17.67
C GLY A 387 -1.11 7.31 16.73
N ALA A 388 -2.19 6.68 17.21
CA ALA A 388 -3.05 5.89 16.34
C ALA A 388 -3.70 6.73 15.23
N TYR A 389 -4.10 7.97 15.51
CA TYR A 389 -4.63 8.90 14.52
C TYR A 389 -3.58 9.21 13.44
N ILE A 390 -2.39 9.67 13.85
CA ILE A 390 -1.28 9.95 12.92
C ILE A 390 -1.01 8.71 12.05
N LEU A 391 -0.87 7.55 12.67
CA LEU A 391 -0.56 6.31 11.94
C LEU A 391 -1.69 5.84 11.04
N ASN A 392 -2.96 6.14 11.30
CA ASN A 392 -4.06 5.77 10.40
C ASN A 392 -4.15 6.66 9.15
N TYR A 393 -3.70 7.91 9.25
CA TYR A 393 -3.94 8.93 8.22
C TYR A 393 -2.67 9.44 7.54
N ALA A 394 -1.48 9.12 8.06
CA ALA A 394 -0.22 9.46 7.42
C ALA A 394 0.01 8.67 6.12
N ASP A 395 0.78 9.24 5.21
CA ASP A 395 1.37 8.48 4.11
C ASP A 395 2.55 7.68 4.63
N MET A 396 2.45 6.35 4.53
CA MET A 396 3.45 5.40 5.02
C MET A 396 3.94 4.52 3.86
N PRO A 397 4.89 5.01 3.03
CA PRO A 397 5.47 4.25 1.94
C PRO A 397 5.91 2.85 2.38
N GLY A 398 5.55 1.82 1.61
CA GLY A 398 5.79 0.42 1.91
C GLY A 398 4.68 -0.26 2.73
N PHE A 399 3.77 0.48 3.36
CA PHE A 399 2.66 -0.11 4.12
C PHE A 399 1.38 -0.17 3.28
N SER A 400 0.72 -1.32 3.30
CA SER A 400 -0.71 -1.43 2.94
C SER A 400 -1.59 -0.75 4.00
N ARG A 401 -2.84 -0.43 3.65
CA ARG A 401 -3.82 0.11 4.59
C ARG A 401 -4.11 -0.85 5.75
N GLN A 402 -4.06 -2.16 5.50
CA GLN A 402 -4.25 -3.18 6.53
C GLN A 402 -3.08 -3.18 7.52
N GLU A 403 -1.84 -3.25 7.05
CA GLU A 403 -0.64 -3.20 7.91
C GLU A 403 -0.58 -1.91 8.72
N GLN A 404 -0.89 -0.78 8.07
CA GLN A 404 -0.96 0.53 8.72
C GLN A 404 -2.01 0.57 9.83
N ARG A 405 -3.21 -0.01 9.61
CA ARG A 405 -4.25 -0.12 10.64
C ARG A 405 -3.82 -1.01 11.80
N VAL A 406 -3.12 -2.12 11.53
CA VAL A 406 -2.57 -2.97 12.59
C VAL A 406 -1.56 -2.19 13.43
N LEU A 407 -0.61 -1.51 12.79
CA LEU A 407 0.38 -0.68 13.48
C LEU A 407 -0.27 0.43 14.33
N ALA A 408 -1.26 1.13 13.77
CA ALA A 408 -2.03 2.15 14.48
C ALA A 408 -2.81 1.56 15.67
N LEU A 409 -3.40 0.37 15.52
CA LEU A 409 -4.08 -0.35 16.60
C LEU A 409 -3.10 -0.74 17.71
N LEU A 410 -1.91 -1.25 17.38
CA LEU A 410 -0.90 -1.59 18.39
C LEU A 410 -0.53 -0.36 19.22
N VAL A 411 -0.21 0.77 18.56
CA VAL A 411 0.04 2.05 19.25
C VAL A 411 -1.17 2.53 20.03
N ARG A 412 -2.39 2.34 19.53
CA ARG A 412 -3.64 2.64 20.24
C ARG A 412 -3.79 1.83 21.53
N THR A 413 -3.38 0.57 21.50
CA THR A 413 -3.53 -0.39 22.60
C THR A 413 -2.48 -0.20 23.70
N GLN A 414 -1.39 0.54 23.47
CA GLN A 414 -0.21 0.57 24.37
C GLN A 414 -0.46 1.00 25.84
N ARG A 415 -1.61 1.62 26.16
CA ARG A 415 -1.94 2.07 27.53
C ARG A 415 -3.44 2.31 27.73
N ARG A 416 -3.85 2.53 28.99
CA ARG A 416 -5.25 2.84 29.40
C ARG A 416 -6.23 1.72 29.03
N LYS A 417 -7.54 2.02 28.94
CA LYS A 417 -8.58 1.05 28.59
C LYS A 417 -8.26 0.36 27.25
N PHE A 418 -8.28 -0.96 27.27
CA PHE A 418 -8.05 -1.79 26.08
C PHE A 418 -9.18 -1.58 25.04
N PRO A 419 -8.86 -1.26 23.77
CA PRO A 419 -9.83 -0.83 22.76
C PRO A 419 -10.53 -2.03 22.09
N ARG A 420 -11.38 -2.74 22.84
CA ARG A 420 -12.06 -3.97 22.35
C ARG A 420 -12.90 -3.75 21.09
N ASP A 421 -13.63 -2.64 21.03
CA ASP A 421 -14.51 -2.34 19.90
C ASP A 421 -13.68 -2.12 18.63
N GLU A 422 -12.53 -1.44 18.72
CA GLU A 422 -11.62 -1.21 17.60
C GLU A 422 -10.92 -2.50 17.13
N ILE A 423 -10.72 -3.48 18.03
CA ILE A 423 -10.21 -4.82 17.67
C ILE A 423 -11.29 -5.65 16.97
N ALA A 424 -12.55 -5.51 17.38
CA ALA A 424 -13.68 -6.23 16.77
C ALA A 424 -13.91 -5.85 15.30
N ASP A 425 -13.37 -4.71 14.85
CA ASP A 425 -13.39 -4.25 13.45
C ASP A 425 -12.38 -5.00 12.54
N PHE A 426 -11.53 -5.86 13.08
CA PHE A 426 -10.60 -6.72 12.33
C PHE A 426 -11.21 -8.11 12.07
N HIS A 427 -10.63 -8.84 11.11
CA HIS A 427 -11.06 -10.21 10.80
C HIS A 427 -10.97 -11.09 12.05
N ARG A 428 -11.95 -11.98 12.24
CA ARG A 428 -12.09 -12.76 13.48
C ARG A 428 -10.84 -13.57 13.81
N ASP A 429 -10.16 -14.08 12.80
CA ASP A 429 -8.95 -14.89 12.95
C ASP A 429 -7.75 -14.07 13.47
N ASP A 430 -7.74 -12.76 13.22
CA ASP A 430 -6.65 -11.85 13.65
C ASP A 430 -6.88 -11.26 15.04
N GLN A 431 -8.12 -11.19 15.52
CA GLN A 431 -8.46 -10.45 16.75
C GLN A 431 -7.67 -10.94 17.97
N LEU A 432 -7.54 -12.25 18.14
CA LEU A 432 -6.80 -12.85 19.25
C LEU A 432 -5.29 -12.57 19.12
N LEU A 433 -4.76 -12.62 17.90
CA LEU A 433 -3.35 -12.32 17.60
C LEU A 433 -3.03 -10.87 17.94
N LEU A 434 -3.85 -9.93 17.47
CA LEU A 434 -3.72 -8.50 17.72
C LEU A 434 -3.87 -8.16 19.22
N GLN A 435 -4.79 -8.82 19.92
CA GLN A 435 -4.92 -8.69 21.36
C GLN A 435 -3.62 -9.10 22.08
N ARG A 436 -3.05 -10.25 21.72
CA ARG A 436 -1.80 -10.77 22.30
C ARG A 436 -0.60 -9.85 22.03
N MET A 437 -0.45 -9.38 20.79
CA MET A 437 0.57 -8.41 20.40
C MET A 437 0.44 -7.11 21.20
N GLY A 438 -0.78 -6.57 21.30
CA GLY A 438 -1.07 -5.38 22.10
C GLY A 438 -0.69 -5.56 23.57
N ILE A 439 -0.96 -6.73 24.16
CA ILE A 439 -0.57 -7.05 25.55
C ILE A 439 0.95 -7.01 25.73
N LEU A 440 1.73 -7.62 24.83
CA LEU A 440 3.19 -7.57 24.93
C LEU A 440 3.73 -6.13 24.87
N LEU A 441 3.23 -5.33 23.92
CA LEU A 441 3.62 -3.93 23.80
C LEU A 441 3.27 -3.12 25.05
N ARG A 442 2.07 -3.33 25.61
CA ARG A 442 1.62 -2.67 26.85
C ARG A 442 2.54 -2.96 28.03
N LEU A 443 2.93 -4.22 28.21
CA LEU A 443 3.84 -4.62 29.28
C LEU A 443 5.22 -3.98 29.09
N ALA A 444 5.76 -3.98 27.86
CA ALA A 444 7.04 -3.34 27.56
C ALA A 444 7.01 -1.82 27.84
N VAL A 445 5.96 -1.13 27.40
CA VAL A 445 5.79 0.32 27.65
C VAL A 445 5.63 0.61 29.14
N LEU A 446 4.83 -0.19 29.86
CA LEU A 446 4.58 -0.03 31.29
C LEU A 446 5.87 -0.12 32.10
N LEU A 447 6.71 -1.12 31.82
CA LEU A 447 7.97 -1.34 32.55
C LEU A 447 8.98 -0.20 32.35
N HIS A 448 8.80 0.63 31.32
CA HIS A 448 9.64 1.80 31.03
C HIS A 448 8.95 3.16 31.22
N ARG A 449 7.77 3.19 31.86
CA ARG A 449 7.02 4.44 32.08
C ARG A 449 7.83 5.49 32.84
N GLY A 450 8.68 5.06 33.77
CA GLY A 450 9.54 5.93 34.56
C GLY A 450 10.75 6.51 33.81
N ARG A 451 10.98 6.10 32.55
CA ARG A 451 12.11 6.52 31.71
C ARG A 451 13.48 6.40 32.40
N ARG A 452 13.63 5.42 33.29
CA ARG A 452 14.87 5.20 34.04
C ARG A 452 15.94 4.64 33.10
N ALA A 453 17.18 5.08 33.27
CA ALA A 453 18.32 4.56 32.53
C ALA A 453 18.78 3.18 33.05
N GLU A 454 18.42 2.83 34.29
CA GLU A 454 18.72 1.53 34.88
C GLU A 454 18.02 0.41 34.12
N ALA A 455 18.78 -0.65 33.81
CA ALA A 455 18.22 -1.84 33.18
C ALA A 455 17.23 -2.54 34.12
N LEU A 456 16.18 -3.12 33.53
CA LEU A 456 15.29 -4.01 34.27
C LEU A 456 16.07 -5.25 34.75
N PRO A 457 15.69 -5.82 35.91
CA PRO A 457 16.26 -7.09 36.32
C PRO A 457 15.87 -8.19 35.34
N ALA A 458 16.58 -9.31 35.37
CA ALA A 458 16.13 -10.51 34.67
C ALA A 458 14.76 -10.95 35.22
N PHE A 459 13.77 -11.04 34.34
CA PHE A 459 12.40 -11.48 34.65
C PHE A 459 12.00 -12.64 33.74
N SER A 460 11.03 -13.44 34.18
CA SER A 460 10.46 -14.51 33.35
C SER A 460 8.99 -14.25 33.00
N LEU A 461 8.61 -14.59 31.78
CA LEU A 461 7.24 -14.61 31.27
C LEU A 461 6.84 -16.07 31.04
N ALA A 462 5.69 -16.48 31.57
CA ALA A 462 5.07 -17.77 31.27
C ALA A 462 3.64 -17.56 30.76
N VAL A 463 3.31 -18.16 29.62
CA VAL A 463 1.97 -18.11 29.04
C VAL A 463 1.04 -19.10 29.76
N MET A 464 -0.18 -18.65 30.07
CA MET A 464 -1.27 -19.47 30.60
C MET A 464 -2.38 -19.61 29.55
N LYS A 465 -3.28 -20.58 29.75
CA LYS A 465 -4.44 -20.80 28.87
C LYS A 465 -5.31 -19.55 28.65
N LYS A 466 -5.42 -18.67 29.66
CA LYS A 466 -6.20 -17.42 29.61
C LYS A 466 -5.41 -16.21 30.08
N GLY A 467 -4.08 -16.20 29.94
CA GLY A 467 -3.30 -15.15 30.58
C GLY A 467 -1.80 -15.28 30.46
N LEU A 468 -1.09 -14.53 31.28
CA LEU A 468 0.35 -14.60 31.44
C LEU A 468 0.76 -14.39 32.90
N VAL A 469 1.90 -14.97 33.26
CA VAL A 469 2.57 -14.77 34.55
C VAL A 469 3.91 -14.09 34.30
N LEU A 470 4.10 -12.91 34.89
CA LEU A 470 5.42 -12.28 35.00
C LEU A 470 6.02 -12.61 36.37
N LYS A 471 7.29 -12.97 36.41
CA LYS A 471 8.03 -13.17 37.66
C LYS A 471 9.29 -12.35 37.68
N PHE A 472 9.46 -11.56 38.73
CA PHE A 472 10.65 -10.75 38.99
C PHE A 472 11.50 -11.41 40.09
N PRO A 473 12.76 -10.96 40.28
CA PRO A 473 13.54 -11.41 41.43
C PRO A 473 12.85 -11.03 42.73
N SER A 474 12.96 -11.90 43.73
CA SER A 474 12.38 -11.68 45.07
C SER A 474 12.83 -10.34 45.66
N GLY A 475 11.89 -9.56 46.19
CA GLY A 475 12.17 -8.23 46.77
C GLY A 475 12.19 -7.08 45.77
N TRP A 476 12.20 -7.34 44.46
CA TRP A 476 12.36 -6.28 43.46
C TRP A 476 11.10 -5.42 43.31
N LEU A 477 9.91 -6.02 43.31
CA LEU A 477 8.65 -5.27 43.23
C LEU A 477 8.37 -4.48 44.50
N GLU A 478 8.73 -5.02 45.67
CA GLU A 478 8.67 -4.31 46.95
C GLU A 478 9.59 -3.09 46.95
N ALA A 479 10.78 -3.19 46.35
CA ALA A 479 11.70 -2.07 46.14
C ALA A 479 11.23 -1.09 45.04
N ASN A 480 10.28 -1.47 44.19
CA ASN A 480 9.75 -0.67 43.08
C ASN A 480 8.22 -0.52 43.14
N PRO A 481 7.67 0.15 44.18
CA PRO A 481 6.24 0.19 44.44
C PRO A 481 5.41 0.87 43.33
N LEU A 482 6.00 1.81 42.59
CA LEU A 482 5.34 2.44 41.43
C LEU A 482 5.13 1.45 40.29
N THR A 483 6.11 0.59 40.01
CA THR A 483 6.00 -0.47 39.00
C THR A 483 4.97 -1.51 39.42
N ALA A 484 4.97 -1.91 40.70
CA ALA A 484 3.98 -2.83 41.25
C ALA A 484 2.54 -2.26 41.14
N ALA A 485 2.35 -0.97 41.46
CA ALA A 485 1.06 -0.30 41.32
C ALA A 485 0.59 -0.23 39.86
N ASP A 486 1.51 0.04 38.92
CA ASP A 486 1.21 0.07 37.49
C ASP A 486 0.82 -1.33 36.98
N LEU A 487 1.52 -2.39 37.38
CA LEU A 487 1.17 -3.77 37.06
C LEU A 487 -0.20 -4.17 37.63
N ALA A 488 -0.53 -3.76 38.86
CA ALA A 488 -1.85 -3.99 39.44
C ALA A 488 -2.97 -3.27 38.66
N GLN A 489 -2.71 -2.03 38.21
CA GLN A 489 -3.64 -1.30 37.36
C GLN A 489 -3.82 -1.97 35.99
N GLU A 490 -2.73 -2.49 35.42
CA GLU A 490 -2.76 -3.23 34.16
C GLU A 490 -3.52 -4.55 34.27
N GLN A 491 -3.35 -5.27 35.39
CA GLN A 491 -4.11 -6.46 35.70
C GLN A 491 -5.62 -6.19 35.68
N ALA A 492 -6.07 -5.07 36.24
CA ALA A 492 -7.48 -4.66 36.19
C ALA A 492 -7.96 -4.34 34.76
N TYR A 493 -7.13 -3.69 33.93
CA TYR A 493 -7.48 -3.44 32.53
C TYR A 493 -7.60 -4.73 31.70
N LEU A 494 -6.70 -5.69 31.90
CA LEU A 494 -6.69 -6.95 31.16
C LEU A 494 -7.80 -7.89 31.61
N ALA A 495 -8.12 -7.92 32.91
CA ALA A 495 -9.23 -8.72 33.44
C ALA A 495 -10.56 -8.36 32.76
N ALA A 496 -10.77 -7.09 32.42
CA ALA A 496 -11.95 -6.64 31.67
C ALA A 496 -12.04 -7.23 30.24
N THR A 497 -10.95 -7.78 29.71
CA THR A 497 -10.85 -8.41 28.38
C THR A 497 -10.84 -9.95 28.42
N SER A 498 -11.24 -10.54 29.57
CA SER A 498 -11.18 -11.99 29.81
C SER A 498 -9.75 -12.55 29.76
N PHE A 499 -8.76 -11.69 30.02
CA PHE A 499 -7.34 -12.03 30.02
C PHE A 499 -6.75 -11.81 31.41
N GLU A 500 -6.05 -12.81 31.94
CA GLU A 500 -5.50 -12.78 33.29
C GLU A 500 -4.02 -12.42 33.29
N LEU A 501 -3.65 -11.34 33.97
CA LEU A 501 -2.27 -11.01 34.28
C LEU A 501 -1.99 -11.42 35.72
N ARG A 502 -0.97 -12.26 35.94
CA ARG A 502 -0.39 -12.49 37.27
C ARG A 502 1.04 -11.96 37.28
N PHE A 503 1.45 -11.36 38.39
CA PHE A 503 2.82 -10.94 38.59
C PHE A 503 3.25 -11.25 40.03
N ALA A 504 4.53 -11.60 40.21
CA ALA A 504 5.12 -11.92 41.49
C ALA A 504 6.60 -11.53 41.53
#